data_AF-A0A356EVJ3-F1
#
_entry.id   AF-A0A356EVJ3-F1
#
_cell.length_a   1.000
_cell.length_b   1.000
_cell.length_c   1.000
_cell.angle_alpha   90.00
_cell.angle_beta   90.00
_cell.angle_gamma   90.00
#
_symmetry.space_group_name_H-M   'P 1'
#
loop_
_entity.id
_entity.type
_entity.pdbx_description
1 polymer ?
#
loop_
_entity_poly.entity_id
_entity_poly.type
_entity_poly.pdbx_seq_one_letter_code
_entity_poly.pdbx_strand_id
1 'polypeptide(L)' 'MGYDIFEGNTFEGKTLLPVLQRIEREYGFDKPVVVADAAMLSDDNLVALDRNEFPFIVAARLRNETKAVQEEILVR' A
#
# COMPACT_ATOMS: atom_id res chain seq x y z
N MET A 1 -10.63 -18.54 -0.01
CA MET A 1 -9.36 -17.83 -0.27
C MET A 1 -9.37 -17.42 -1.73
N GLY A 2 -9.36 -16.13 -2.02
CA GLY A 2 -9.35 -15.59 -3.40
C GLY A 2 -7.94 -15.11 -3.76
N TYR A 3 -7.50 -15.40 -4.97
CA TYR A 3 -6.26 -14.86 -5.53
C TYR A 3 -6.54 -14.37 -6.96
N ASP A 4 -5.92 -13.25 -7.33
CA ASP A 4 -5.95 -12.75 -8.70
C ASP A 4 -4.54 -12.81 -9.29
N ILE A 5 -4.46 -13.25 -10.54
CA ILE A 5 -3.20 -13.32 -11.28
C ILE A 5 -3.22 -12.20 -12.33
N PHE A 6 -2.20 -11.36 -12.31
CA PHE A 6 -1.99 -10.29 -13.27
C PHE A 6 -0.70 -10.54 -14.06
N GLU A 7 -0.64 -10.07 -15.31
CA GLU A 7 0.59 -10.17 -16.12
C GLU A 7 1.72 -9.36 -15.47
N GLY A 8 2.95 -9.90 -15.49
CA GLY A 8 4.09 -9.37 -14.72
C GLY A 8 4.60 -7.98 -15.11
N ASN A 9 4.01 -7.33 -16.11
CA ASN A 9 4.34 -5.95 -16.53
C ASN A 9 3.11 -5.03 -16.54
N THR A 10 2.10 -5.34 -15.72
CA THR A 10 0.88 -4.54 -15.64
C THR A 10 1.11 -3.35 -14.70
N PHE A 11 0.93 -2.13 -15.22
CA PHE A 11 0.95 -0.89 -14.43
C PHE A 11 0.13 -1.05 -13.14
N GLU A 12 0.68 -0.61 -12.01
CA GLU A 12 0.19 -0.92 -10.67
C GLU A 12 -1.24 -0.41 -10.40
N GLY A 13 -1.63 0.71 -11.05
CA GLY A 13 -3.01 1.19 -11.03
C GLY A 13 -4.04 0.24 -11.65
N LYS A 14 -3.61 -0.81 -12.34
CA LYS A 14 -4.45 -1.87 -12.92
C LYS A 14 -4.54 -3.13 -12.05
N THR A 15 -3.82 -3.21 -10.93
CA THR A 15 -3.80 -4.42 -10.08
C THR A 15 -4.31 -4.12 -8.67
N LEU A 16 -3.58 -3.33 -7.87
CA LEU A 16 -3.87 -3.14 -6.45
C LEU A 16 -5.22 -2.46 -6.20
N LEU A 17 -5.44 -1.27 -6.79
CA LEU A 17 -6.69 -0.51 -6.61
C LEU A 17 -7.93 -1.28 -7.09
N PRO A 18 -7.93 -1.92 -8.29
CA PRO A 18 -9.06 -2.73 -8.72
C PRO A 18 -9.41 -3.88 -7.77
N VAL A 19 -8.42 -4.51 -7.14
CA VAL A 19 -8.65 -5.58 -6.15
C VAL A 19 -9.32 -5.00 -4.90
N LEU A 20 -8.82 -3.89 -4.36
CA LEU A 20 -9.39 -3.25 -3.17
C LEU A 20 -10.84 -2.79 -3.41
N GLN A 21 -11.09 -2.12 -4.53
CA GLN A 21 -12.43 -1.69 -4.91
C GLN A 21 -13.39 -2.86 -5.14
N ARG A 22 -12.89 -4.00 -5.62
CA ARG A 22 -13.72 -5.21 -5.74
C ARG A 22 -14.07 -5.76 -4.36
N ILE A 23 -13.12 -5.81 -3.43
CA ILE A 23 -13.37 -6.26 -2.05
C ILE A 23 -14.42 -5.36 -1.38
N GLU A 24 -14.32 -4.03 -1.52
CA GLU A 24 -15.34 -3.09 -1.01
C GLU A 24 -16.73 -3.42 -1.58
N ARG A 25 -16.83 -3.58 -2.91
CA ARG A 25 -18.12 -3.87 -3.58
C ARG A 25 -18.70 -5.24 -3.24
N GLU A 26 -17.85 -6.26 -3.14
CA GLU A 26 -18.26 -7.65 -2.99
C GLU A 26 -18.73 -7.95 -1.56
N TYR A 27 -18.07 -7.34 -0.57
CA TYR A 27 -18.35 -7.61 0.84
C TYR A 27 -19.05 -6.45 1.57
N GLY A 28 -19.21 -5.29 0.92
CA GLY A 28 -19.88 -4.12 1.48
C GLY A 28 -19.12 -3.47 2.64
N PHE A 29 -17.80 -3.68 2.71
CA PHE A 29 -16.96 -3.07 3.73
C PHE A 29 -16.58 -1.64 3.37
N ASP A 30 -16.44 -0.80 4.39
CA ASP A 30 -15.72 0.47 4.28
C ASP A 30 -14.25 0.22 3.89
N LYS A 31 -13.54 1.29 3.51
CA LYS A 31 -12.17 1.22 2.96
C LYS A 31 -11.26 0.31 3.81
N PRO A 32 -10.82 -0.85 3.29
CA PRO A 32 -9.97 -1.78 4.05
C PRO A 32 -8.60 -1.16 4.34
N VAL A 33 -8.02 -1.55 5.48
CA VAL A 33 -6.63 -1.21 5.81
C VAL A 33 -5.69 -2.16 5.07
N VAL A 34 -4.82 -1.59 4.23
CA VAL A 34 -3.81 -2.35 3.49
C VAL A 34 -2.58 -2.55 4.35
N VAL A 35 -2.18 -3.80 4.59
CA VAL A 35 -0.96 -4.12 5.35
C VAL A 35 -0.02 -4.89 4.44
N ALA A 36 1.19 -4.37 4.22
CA ALA A 36 2.19 -5.03 3.39
C ALA A 36 3.64 -4.71 3.82
N ASP A 37 4.57 -5.56 3.37
CA ASP A 37 5.98 -5.29 3.51
C ASP A 37 6.40 -4.08 2.66
N ALA A 38 7.35 -3.29 3.18
CA ALA A 38 7.83 -2.10 2.50
C ALA A 38 8.38 -2.40 1.11
N ALA A 39 9.04 -3.55 0.91
CA ALA A 39 9.60 -3.97 -0.37
C ALA A 39 8.52 -4.34 -1.40
N MET A 40 7.29 -4.64 -0.94
CA MET A 40 6.17 -5.03 -1.80
C MET A 40 5.34 -3.85 -2.29
N LEU A 41 5.32 -2.73 -1.56
CA LEU A 41 4.65 -1.50 -1.99
C LEU A 41 5.67 -0.51 -2.55
N SER A 42 5.50 -0.18 -3.82
CA SER A 42 6.15 0.94 -4.50
C SER A 42 5.62 2.29 -4.02
N ASP A 43 6.36 3.36 -4.27
CA ASP A 43 5.92 4.74 -3.98
C ASP A 43 4.65 5.10 -4.76
N ASP A 44 4.51 4.65 -6.00
CA ASP A 44 3.33 4.86 -6.83
C ASP A 44 2.08 4.21 -6.21
N ASN A 45 2.22 3.02 -5.62
CA ASN A 45 1.13 2.38 -4.88
C ASN A 45 0.76 3.14 -3.61
N LEU A 46 1.75 3.63 -2.84
CA LEU A 46 1.49 4.43 -1.64
C LEU A 46 0.72 5.71 -1.99
N VAL A 47 1.12 6.40 -3.05
CA VAL A 47 0.41 7.59 -3.57
C VAL A 47 -1.00 7.22 -4.05
N ALA A 48 -1.16 6.08 -4.70
CA ALA A 48 -2.46 5.61 -5.16
C ALA A 48 -3.42 5.30 -4.00
N LEU A 49 -2.93 4.66 -2.94
CA LEU A 49 -3.69 4.39 -1.72
C LEU A 49 -4.11 5.69 -1.03
N ASP A 50 -3.17 6.62 -0.83
CA ASP A 50 -3.43 7.91 -0.19
C ASP A 50 -4.48 8.75 -0.96
N ARG A 51 -4.32 8.86 -2.29
CA ARG A 51 -5.27 9.58 -3.16
C ARG A 51 -6.67 8.98 -3.18
N ASN A 52 -6.79 7.68 -2.98
CA ASN A 52 -8.07 6.98 -2.90
C ASN A 52 -8.51 6.76 -1.44
N GLU A 53 -7.82 7.38 -0.48
CA GLU A 53 -8.07 7.35 0.96
C GLU A 53 -8.14 5.93 1.55
N PHE A 54 -7.42 4.98 0.97
CA PHE A 54 -7.23 3.66 1.57
C PHE A 54 -6.20 3.77 2.69
N PRO A 55 -6.56 3.51 3.96
CA PRO A 55 -5.59 3.49 5.03
C PRO A 55 -4.59 2.35 4.82
N PHE A 56 -3.33 2.57 5.18
CA PHE A 56 -2.30 1.55 5.03
C PHE A 56 -1.28 1.54 6.16
N ILE A 57 -0.68 0.37 6.38
CA ILE A 57 0.44 0.13 7.28
C ILE A 57 1.54 -0.55 6.48
N VAL A 58 2.71 0.06 6.48
CA VAL A 58 3.92 -0.50 5.86
C VAL A 58 5.08 -0.43 6.83
N ALA A 59 5.98 -1.40 6.74
CA ALA A 59 7.23 -1.32 7.48
C ALA A 59 8.05 -0.11 6.98
N ALA A 60 8.62 0.68 7.89
CA ALA A 60 9.47 1.80 7.50
C ALA A 60 10.85 1.29 7.02
N ARG A 61 11.32 1.76 5.86
CA ARG A 61 12.69 1.50 5.40
C ARG A 61 13.65 2.52 6.01
N LEU A 62 13.85 2.45 7.33
CA LEU A 62 14.58 3.48 8.11
C LEU A 62 15.92 3.88 7.46
N ARG A 63 16.68 2.93 6.90
CA ARG A 63 17.98 3.18 6.25
C ARG A 63 17.92 4.09 5.01
N ASN A 64 16.77 4.18 4.35
CA ASN A 64 16.56 4.98 3.15
C ASN A 64 16.03 6.38 3.46
N GLU A 65 15.62 6.62 4.71
CA GLU A 65 15.13 7.91 5.17
C GLU A 65 16.25 8.91 5.41
N THR A 66 15.88 10.20 5.43
CA THR A 66 16.82 11.27 5.78
C THR A 66 17.28 11.15 7.24
N LYS A 67 18.48 11.65 7.55
CA LYS A 67 19.00 11.68 8.94
C LYS A 67 18.03 12.35 9.91
N ALA A 68 17.37 13.43 9.49
CA ALA A 68 16.39 14.13 10.31
C ALA A 68 15.21 13.23 10.70
N VAL A 69 14.65 12.49 9.73
CA VAL A 69 13.55 11.54 9.97
C VAL A 69 14.02 10.36 10.83
N GLN A 70 15.23 9.85 10.58
CA GLN A 70 15.81 8.79 11.40
C GLN A 70 15.98 9.22 12.86
N GLU A 71 16.51 10.42 13.10
CA GLU A 71 16.69 10.99 14.43
C GLU A 71 15.34 11.20 15.13
N GLU A 72 14.32 11.74 14.44
CA GLU A 72 12.98 11.90 15.01
C GLU A 72 12.35 10.56 15.44
N ILE A 73 12.49 9.52 14.62
CA ILE A 73 11.95 8.18 14.92
C ILE A 73 12.69 7.53 16.09
N LEU A 74 14.02 7.69 16.17
CA LEU A 74 14.85 7.06 17.21
C LEU A 74 14.79 7.76 18.57
N VAL A 75 14.31 9.00 18.62
CA VAL A 75 14.16 9.77 19.87
C VAL A 75 12.87 9.41 20.63
N ARG A 76 11.95 8.66 20.01
CA ARG A 76 10.74 8.11 20.65
C ARG A 76 11.01 6.80 21.38
#